data_AF-A0A9N8ZH85-F1
#
_entry.id   AF-A0A9N8ZH85-F1
#
_cell.length_a   1.000
_cell.length_b   1.000
_cell.length_c   1.000
_cell.angle_alpha   90.00
_cell.angle_beta   90.00
_cell.angle_gamma   90.00
#
_symmetry.space_group_name_H-M   'P 1'
#
loop_
_entity.id
_entity.type
_entity.pdbx_description
1 polymer ?
#
loop_
_entity_poly.entity_id
_entity_poly.type
_entity_poly.pdbx_seq_one_letter_code
_entity_poly.pdbx_strand_id
1 'polypeptide(L)'
;IPRFQGQGEFTLQGEAELSSMTVKKAWSRPPISMEFQVLMFTSSGLLVRFLKVFEKSNYQSVKWVRYMTKAGSYQIRVCFIFL
;
A
#
# COMPACT_ATOMS: atom_id res chain seq x y z
N ILE A 1 -5.74 7.00 6.18
CA ILE A 1 -5.74 8.20 5.30
C ILE A 1 -6.44 7.83 3.99
N PRO A 2 -7.58 8.47 3.65
CA PRO A 2 -8.40 8.05 2.49
C PRO A 2 -7.74 8.36 1.14
N ARG A 3 -6.95 9.43 1.03
CA ARG A 3 -6.13 9.76 -0.15
C ARG A 3 -4.83 10.41 0.30
N PHE A 4 -3.72 9.99 -0.28
CA PHE A 4 -2.40 10.58 -0.05
C PHE A 4 -1.79 10.92 -1.42
N GLN A 5 -1.17 12.09 -1.51
CA GLN A 5 -0.40 12.50 -2.68
C GLN A 5 1.02 11.91 -2.57
N GLY A 6 1.65 11.63 -3.71
CA GLY A 6 3.07 11.27 -3.75
C GLY A 6 3.94 12.41 -3.22
N GLN A 7 5.14 12.10 -2.72
CA GLN A 7 6.08 13.07 -2.14
C GLN A 7 5.54 13.83 -0.91
N GLY A 8 4.42 13.41 -0.33
CA GLY A 8 3.90 13.93 0.92
C GLY A 8 4.47 13.18 2.12
N GLU A 9 4.87 13.92 3.15
CA GLU A 9 5.19 13.37 4.46
C GLU A 9 3.98 13.49 5.38
N PHE A 10 3.65 12.40 6.08
CA PHE A 10 2.56 12.35 7.04
C PHE A 10 3.06 11.71 8.34
N THR A 11 2.87 12.41 9.44
CA THR A 11 3.31 11.95 10.77
C THR A 11 2.09 11.60 11.63
N LEU A 12 2.15 10.46 12.32
CA LEU A 12 1.18 10.05 13.33
C LEU A 12 1.89 10.02 14.68
N GLN A 13 1.36 10.76 15.65
CA GLN A 13 1.82 10.74 17.04
C GLN A 13 0.70 10.21 17.93
N GLY A 14 1.05 9.36 18.89
CA GLY A 14 0.14 8.83 19.89
C GLY A 14 0.89 8.56 21.18
N GLU A 15 0.25 8.87 22.30
CA GLU A 15 0.76 8.63 23.65
C GLU A 15 -0.14 7.58 24.31
N ALA A 16 0.47 6.65 25.05
CA ALA A 16 -0.26 5.58 25.71
C ALA A 16 0.29 5.39 27.13
N GLU A 17 -0.54 5.66 28.13
CA GLU A 17 -0.17 5.46 29.53
C GLU A 17 -0.36 4.00 29.96
N LEU A 18 0.67 3.42 30.58
CA LEU A 18 0.60 2.07 31.12
C LEU A 18 -0.05 2.08 32.50
N SER A 19 -1.10 1.27 32.70
CA SER A 19 -1.74 1.12 34.02
C SER A 19 -0.82 0.40 35.02
N SER A 20 -0.76 0.93 36.25
CA SER A 20 0.09 0.47 37.36
C SER A 20 -0.21 -0.93 37.87
N MET A 21 -1.38 -1.50 37.52
CA MET A 21 -1.82 -2.83 37.96
C MET A 21 -1.43 -3.95 36.99
N THR A 22 -0.71 -3.66 35.91
CA THR A 22 -0.39 -4.65 34.87
C THR A 22 0.88 -5.44 35.18
N VAL A 23 0.81 -6.78 34.99
CA VAL A 23 1.98 -7.66 35.02
C VAL A 23 2.94 -7.22 33.91
N LYS A 24 4.20 -6.93 34.25
CA LYS A 24 5.27 -6.50 33.32
C LYS A 24 5.64 -7.60 32.31
N LYS A 25 4.73 -7.92 31.39
CA LYS A 25 5.00 -8.81 30.26
C LYS A 25 5.79 -8.03 29.22
N ALA A 26 6.90 -8.60 28.75
CA ALA A 26 7.66 -8.03 27.66
C ALA A 26 6.77 -7.90 26.42
N TRP A 27 6.60 -6.66 25.94
CA TRP A 27 5.87 -6.40 24.71
C TRP A 27 6.66 -6.91 23.51
N SER A 28 6.03 -7.73 22.66
CA SER A 28 6.66 -8.38 21.52
C SER A 28 6.84 -7.48 20.29
N ARG A 29 6.49 -6.18 20.39
CA ARG A 29 6.67 -5.15 19.35
C ARG A 29 6.27 -5.68 17.96
N PRO A 30 4.97 -5.96 17.73
CA PRO A 30 4.52 -6.49 16.44
C PRO A 30 4.86 -5.50 15.31
N PRO A 31 5.13 -6.01 14.09
CA PRO A 31 5.37 -5.14 12.93
C PRO A 31 4.12 -4.32 12.61
N ILE A 32 4.34 -3.11 12.11
CA ILE A 32 3.29 -2.24 11.57
C ILE A 32 3.03 -2.69 10.14
N SER A 33 1.81 -3.14 9.85
CA SER A 33 1.37 -3.45 8.48
C SER A 33 0.83 -2.20 7.79
N MET A 34 1.07 -2.08 6.48
CA MET A 34 0.58 -0.97 5.67
C MET A 34 -0.20 -1.52 4.47
N GLU A 35 -1.40 -0.99 4.25
CA GLU A 35 -2.20 -1.28 3.08
C GLU A 35 -2.41 0.02 2.28
N PHE A 36 -2.05 -0.02 1.00
CA PHE A 36 -2.23 1.13 0.12
C PHE A 36 -2.49 0.67 -1.32
N GLN A 37 -3.08 1.58 -2.10
CA GLN A 37 -3.28 1.43 -3.53
C GLN A 37 -2.84 2.69 -4.27
N VAL A 38 -2.06 2.51 -5.33
CA VAL A 38 -1.60 3.59 -6.22
C VAL A 38 -2.20 3.33 -7.59
N LEU A 39 -3.07 4.24 -8.03
CA LEU A 39 -3.72 4.18 -9.34
C LEU A 39 -2.79 4.70 -10.43
N MET A 40 -2.90 4.12 -11.63
CA MET A 40 -2.14 4.53 -12.82
C MET A 40 -0.62 4.49 -12.63
N PHE A 41 -0.13 3.66 -11.72
CA PHE A 41 1.29 3.46 -11.43
C PHE A 41 1.65 1.98 -11.42
N THR A 42 2.86 1.64 -11.89
CA THR A 42 3.42 0.29 -11.90
C THR A 42 4.78 0.27 -11.22
N SER A 43 4.90 -0.38 -10.06
CA SER A 43 6.19 -0.53 -9.37
C SER A 43 7.17 -1.44 -10.13
N SER A 44 6.66 -2.36 -10.94
CA SER A 44 7.49 -3.30 -11.72
C SER A 44 7.99 -2.72 -13.05
N GLY A 45 7.50 -1.56 -13.47
CA GLY A 45 7.79 -1.00 -14.80
C GLY A 45 7.10 -1.74 -15.96
N LEU A 46 6.17 -2.67 -15.67
CA LEU A 46 5.41 -3.37 -16.70
C LEU A 46 4.55 -2.37 -17.49
N LEU A 47 4.67 -2.42 -18.82
CA LEU A 47 3.91 -1.59 -19.74
C LEU A 47 3.38 -2.44 -20.91
N VAL A 48 2.07 -2.43 -21.10
CA VAL A 48 1.39 -3.06 -22.25
C VAL A 48 1.67 -2.21 -23.50
N ARG A 49 2.55 -2.70 -24.36
CA ARG A 49 2.90 -2.02 -25.63
C ARG A 49 1.86 -2.24 -26.72
N PHE A 50 1.34 -3.46 -26.82
CA PHE A 50 0.39 -3.85 -27.87
C PHE A 50 -0.71 -4.72 -27.29
N LEU A 51 -1.95 -4.42 -27.65
CA LEU A 51 -3.12 -5.26 -27.40
C LEU A 51 -3.74 -5.58 -28.77
N LYS A 52 -3.47 -6.77 -29.30
CA LYS A 52 -3.97 -7.19 -30.62
C LYS A 52 -5.32 -7.90 -30.44
N VAL A 53 -6.32 -7.44 -31.18
CA VAL A 53 -7.66 -8.04 -31.22
C VAL A 53 -7.85 -8.54 -32.64
N PHE A 54 -8.23 -9.81 -32.80
CA PHE A 54 -8.54 -10.42 -34.09
C PHE A 54 -10.03 -10.63 -34.17
N GLU A 55 -10.67 -10.06 -35.17
CA GLU A 55 -12.12 -10.07 -35.31
C GLU A 55 -12.48 -10.29 -36.79
N LYS A 56 -13.52 -11.09 -37.04
CA LYS A 56 -13.92 -11.48 -38.40
C LYS A 56 -14.94 -10.52 -39.02
N SER A 57 -15.73 -9.85 -38.18
CA SER A 57 -16.79 -8.92 -38.60
C SER A 57 -16.34 -7.46 -38.77
N ASN A 58 -15.01 -7.23 -38.79
CA ASN A 58 -14.38 -5.95 -39.14
C ASN A 58 -14.83 -4.70 -38.33
N TYR A 59 -15.38 -4.88 -37.13
CA TYR A 59 -15.71 -3.74 -36.25
C TYR A 59 -14.49 -3.25 -35.47
N GLN A 60 -14.43 -1.95 -35.19
CA GLN A 60 -13.35 -1.36 -34.40
C GLN A 60 -13.60 -1.57 -32.90
N SER A 61 -12.71 -2.29 -32.23
CA SER A 61 -12.80 -2.53 -30.79
C SER A 61 -12.03 -1.47 -29.99
N VAL A 62 -12.67 -0.89 -28.97
CA VAL A 62 -12.01 0.03 -28.04
C VAL A 62 -11.19 -0.76 -27.03
N LYS A 63 -9.95 -0.32 -26.77
CA LYS A 63 -9.00 -1.00 -25.89
C LYS A 63 -8.66 -0.09 -24.73
N TRP A 64 -8.81 -0.58 -23.51
CA TRP A 64 -8.49 0.16 -22.29
C TRP A 64 -7.51 -0.62 -21.45
N VAL A 65 -6.55 0.08 -20.85
CA VAL A 65 -5.61 -0.48 -19.88
C VAL A 65 -5.66 0.38 -18.63
N ARG A 66 -5.75 -0.26 -17.47
CA ARG A 66 -5.67 0.41 -16.17
C ARG A 66 -4.59 -0.26 -15.33
N TYR A 67 -3.66 0.55 -14.86
CA TYR A 67 -2.66 0.11 -13.90
C TYR A 67 -3.11 0.43 -12.47
N MET A 68 -2.83 -0.50 -11.57
CA MET A 68 -3.07 -0.32 -10.14
C MET A 68 -2.04 -1.15 -9.38
N THR A 69 -1.28 -0.49 -8.53
CA THR A 69 -0.36 -1.13 -7.59
C THR A 69 -1.05 -1.22 -6.24
N LYS A 70 -1.09 -2.41 -5.64
CA LYS A 70 -1.56 -2.62 -4.27
C LYS A 70 -0.42 -3.12 -3.39
N ALA A 71 -0.41 -2.73 -2.13
CA ALA A 71 0.47 -3.32 -1.14
C ALA A 71 0.12 -4.81 -0.97
N GLY A 72 1.14 -5.67 -1.04
CA GLY A 72 1.04 -7.06 -0.61
C GLY A 72 1.30 -7.16 0.89
N SER A 73 2.25 -8.00 1.30
CA SER A 73 2.76 -8.02 2.68
C SER A 73 3.77 -6.89 2.89
N TYR A 74 3.28 -5.67 3.11
CA TYR A 74 4.13 -4.54 3.47
C TYR A 74 4.14 -4.35 4.99
N GLN A 75 5.24 -4.76 5.62
CA GLN A 75 5.40 -4.76 7.07
C GLN A 75 6.68 -4.02 7.46
N ILE A 76 6.58 -3.09 8.41
CA ILE A 76 7.70 -2.34 8.96
C ILE A 76 7.91 -2.79 10.41
N ARG A 77 9.14 -3.23 10.74
CA ARG A 77 9.54 -3.49 12.12
C ARG A 77 10.19 -2.26 12.70
N VAL A 78 9.62 -1.73 13.78
CA VAL A 78 10.18 -0.57 14.47
C VAL A 78 10.98 -1.04 15.67
N CYS A 79 12.28 -0.69 15.68
CA CYS A 79 13.18 -1.08 16.76
C CYS A 79 12.89 -0.27 18.04
N PHE A 80 12.48 0.99 17.92
CA PHE A 80 12.17 1.89 19.04
C PHE A 80 10.77 2.49 18.90
N ILE A 81 9.90 2.19 19.86
CA ILE A 81 8.68 2.96 20.11
C ILE A 81 8.92 3.61 21.47
N PHE A 82 8.96 4.94 21.51
CA PHE A 82 8.89 5.68 22.76
C PHE A 82 7.46 5.49 23.28
N LEU A 83 7.32 4.68 24.34
CA LEU A 83 6.13 4.56 25.17
C LEU A 83 6.31 5.49 26.36
#